data_AF-A0AAU1WXS3-F1
#
_entry.id   AF-A0AAU1WXS3-F1
#
_cell.length_a   1.000
_cell.length_b   1.000
_cell.length_c   1.000
_cell.angle_alpha   90.00
_cell.angle_beta   90.00
_cell.angle_gamma   90.00
#
_symmetry.space_group_name_H-M   'P 1'
#
loop_
_entity.id
_entity.type
_entity.pdbx_description
1 polymer ?
#
loop_
_entity_poly.entity_id
_entity_poly.type
_entity_poly.pdbx_seq_one_letter_code
_entity_poly.pdbx_strand_id
1 'polypeptide(L)'
;MSEGPTRTDAYRSGQVYAVLEVLQRLSPGGGQRLSEEGHRSRTAGRPLGHLREALALAGKHYMEARRVHPVGAVDTIFGLLPDAMPVAREFPGSLDPASQSEFLRGREDQIAVIEKKTGVR
;
A
#
# COMPACT_ATOMS: atom_id res chain seq x y z
N MET A 1 -23.18 3.35 -16.65
CA MET A 1 -23.32 2.58 -15.39
C MET A 1 -21.90 2.30 -14.93
N SER A 2 -21.43 2.96 -13.87
CA SER A 2 -20.13 2.58 -13.29
C SER A 2 -20.40 1.35 -12.43
N GLU A 3 -19.89 0.20 -12.87
CA GLU A 3 -19.86 -1.01 -12.05
C GLU A 3 -19.15 -0.64 -10.73
N GLY A 4 -19.70 -1.11 -9.61
CA GLY A 4 -19.05 -0.95 -8.32
C GLY A 4 -17.61 -1.48 -8.36
N PRO A 5 -16.72 -0.99 -7.47
CA PRO A 5 -15.32 -1.40 -7.51
C PRO A 5 -15.20 -2.92 -7.45
N THR A 6 -14.37 -3.49 -8.32
CA THR A 6 -14.20 -4.94 -8.36
C THR A 6 -13.49 -5.39 -7.09
N ARG A 7 -13.81 -6.60 -6.60
CA ARG A 7 -13.09 -7.23 -5.49
C ARG A 7 -11.59 -7.34 -5.76
N THR A 8 -11.22 -7.52 -7.03
CA THR A 8 -9.83 -7.50 -7.50
C THR A 8 -9.16 -6.14 -7.28
N ASP A 9 -9.83 -5.03 -7.62
CA ASP A 9 -9.28 -3.69 -7.41
C ASP A 9 -9.17 -3.33 -5.93
N ALA A 10 -10.10 -3.80 -5.10
CA ALA A 10 -10.01 -3.66 -3.65
C ALA A 10 -8.79 -4.41 -3.09
N TYR A 11 -8.61 -5.68 -3.48
CA TYR A 11 -7.45 -6.49 -3.12
C TYR A 11 -6.13 -5.81 -3.53
N ARG A 12 -6.03 -5.38 -4.79
CA ARG A 12 -4.85 -4.67 -5.31
C ARG A 12 -4.59 -3.33 -4.60
N SER A 13 -5.63 -2.60 -4.24
CA SER A 13 -5.51 -1.40 -3.42
C SER A 13 -4.88 -1.70 -2.05
N GLY A 14 -5.21 -2.85 -1.46
CA GLY A 14 -4.55 -3.37 -0.26
C GLY A 14 -3.06 -3.69 -0.46
N GLN A 15 -2.70 -4.26 -1.61
CA GLN A 15 -1.31 -4.51 -1.95
C GLN A 15 -0.51 -3.21 -2.09
N VAL A 16 -1.07 -2.19 -2.76
CA VAL A 16 -0.45 -0.86 -2.84
C VAL A 16 -0.28 -0.28 -1.43
N TYR A 17 -1.30 -0.37 -0.58
CA TYR A 17 -1.23 0.11 0.80
C TYR A 17 -0.04 -0.50 1.55
N ALA A 18 0.14 -1.82 1.48
CA ALA A 18 1.24 -2.52 2.14
C ALA A 18 2.62 -1.98 1.69
N VAL A 19 2.82 -1.78 0.39
CA VAL A 19 4.09 -1.24 -0.12
C VAL A 19 4.36 0.16 0.45
N LEU A 20 3.33 1.02 0.48
CA LEU A 20 3.44 2.38 1.01
C LEU A 20 3.66 2.41 2.53
N GLU A 21 2.99 1.54 3.27
CA GLU A 21 3.14 1.36 4.71
C GLU A 21 4.58 1.00 5.07
N VAL A 22 5.15 -0.02 4.38
CA VAL A 22 6.53 -0.45 4.62
C VAL A 22 7.51 0.67 4.27
N LEU A 23 7.35 1.35 3.13
CA LEU A 23 8.22 2.47 2.74
C LEU A 23 8.18 3.61 3.76
N GLN A 24 6.99 3.98 4.23
CA GLN A 24 6.85 5.01 5.27
C GLN A 24 7.58 4.60 6.56
N ARG A 25 7.42 3.36 7.01
CA ARG A 25 8.07 2.88 8.24
C ARG A 25 9.60 2.84 8.13
N LEU A 26 10.15 2.56 6.95
CA LEU A 26 11.60 2.57 6.70
C LEU A 26 12.16 3.99 6.52
N SER A 27 11.31 5.00 6.35
CA SER A 27 11.70 6.39 6.18
C SER A 27 11.95 7.02 7.55
N PRO A 28 13.15 7.54 7.87
CA PRO A 28 13.40 8.18 9.17
C PRO A 28 12.49 9.37 9.48
N GLY A 29 12.01 10.09 8.45
CA GLY A 29 11.02 11.17 8.57
C GLY A 29 9.58 10.72 8.28
N GLY A 30 9.34 9.44 8.01
CA GLY A 30 8.02 8.85 7.89
C GLY A 30 7.48 8.55 9.28
N GLY A 31 6.36 9.17 9.65
CA GLY A 31 5.63 8.75 10.84
C GLY A 31 5.12 7.30 10.72
N GLN A 32 4.21 6.89 11.60
CA GLN A 32 3.63 5.53 11.56
C GLN A 32 2.16 5.52 11.17
N ARG A 33 1.68 6.58 10.49
CA ARG A 33 0.27 6.79 10.19
C ARG A 33 -0.34 5.65 9.37
N LEU A 34 0.39 5.08 8.41
CA LEU A 34 -0.06 3.93 7.62
C LEU A 34 -0.02 2.61 8.42
N SER A 35 0.71 2.56 9.53
CA SER A 35 0.75 1.38 10.40
C SER A 35 -0.41 1.36 11.42
N GLU A 36 -1.01 2.52 11.68
CA GLU A 36 -2.11 2.68 12.64
C GLU A 36 -3.39 1.99 12.17
N GLU A 37 -3.94 1.12 13.02
CA GLU A 37 -5.14 0.34 12.71
C GLU A 37 -6.33 1.23 12.33
N GLY A 38 -6.53 2.34 13.04
CA GLY A 38 -7.60 3.28 12.72
C GLY A 38 -7.44 3.91 11.34
N HIS A 39 -6.21 4.18 10.89
CA HIS A 39 -5.96 4.72 9.55
C HIS A 39 -6.11 3.65 8.47
N ARG A 40 -5.68 2.42 8.76
CA ARG A 40 -5.89 1.25 7.90
C ARG A 40 -7.38 1.00 7.63
N SER A 41 -8.18 0.94 8.70
CA SER A 41 -9.64 0.77 8.62
C SER A 41 -10.31 1.89 7.83
N ARG A 42 -9.91 3.16 8.04
CA ARG A 42 -10.42 4.29 7.24
C ARG A 42 -10.04 4.18 5.76
N THR A 43 -8.82 3.75 5.47
CA THR A 43 -8.33 3.58 4.09
C THR A 43 -9.06 2.45 3.38
N ALA A 44 -9.31 1.33 4.06
CA ALA A 44 -10.15 0.26 3.53
C ALA A 44 -11.55 0.78 3.19
N GLY A 45 -12.15 1.64 4.01
CA GLY A 45 -13.46 2.25 3.71
C GLY A 45 -13.44 3.22 2.52
N ARG A 46 -12.37 4.01 2.36
CA ARG A 46 -12.23 5.05 1.30
C ARG A 46 -10.81 5.10 0.72
N PRO A 47 -10.43 4.15 -0.15
CA PRO A 47 -9.05 4.03 -0.61
C PRO A 47 -8.54 5.25 -1.40
N LEU A 48 -9.36 5.81 -2.28
CA LEU A 48 -8.94 6.82 -3.26
C LEU A 48 -8.16 8.00 -2.66
N GLY A 49 -8.75 8.69 -1.68
CA GLY A 49 -8.14 9.89 -1.10
C GLY A 49 -6.85 9.56 -0.35
N HIS A 50 -6.88 8.51 0.47
CA HIS A 50 -5.77 8.11 1.33
C HIS A 50 -4.59 7.53 0.53
N LEU A 51 -4.85 6.69 -0.47
CA LEU A 51 -3.80 6.09 -1.30
C LEU A 51 -3.17 7.10 -2.26
N ARG A 52 -3.92 8.07 -2.79
CA ARG A 52 -3.35 9.14 -3.62
C ARG A 52 -2.38 10.02 -2.82
N GLU A 53 -2.75 10.38 -1.60
CA GLU A 53 -1.88 11.14 -0.69
C GLU A 53 -0.60 10.34 -0.37
N ALA A 54 -0.75 9.07 0.00
CA ALA A 54 0.38 8.21 0.33
C ALA A 54 1.32 7.96 -0.88
N LEU A 55 0.77 7.76 -2.09
CA LEU A 55 1.56 7.61 -3.31
C LEU A 55 2.37 8.86 -3.66
N ALA A 56 1.79 10.05 -3.46
CA ALA A 56 2.51 11.30 -3.70
C ALA A 56 3.76 11.44 -2.80
N LEU A 57 3.72 10.82 -1.61
CA LEU A 57 4.84 10.78 -0.66
C LEU A 57 5.78 9.59 -0.86
N ALA A 58 5.40 8.59 -1.66
CA ALA A 58 6.15 7.34 -1.81
C ALA A 58 7.59 7.57 -2.28
N GLY A 59 7.80 8.46 -3.24
CA GLY A 59 9.14 8.79 -3.75
C GLY A 59 10.04 9.42 -2.68
N LYS A 60 9.47 10.27 -1.81
CA LYS A 60 10.19 10.85 -0.67
C LYS A 60 10.60 9.75 0.31
N HIS A 61 9.65 8.90 0.72
CA HIS A 61 9.91 7.81 1.66
C HIS A 61 10.94 6.81 1.13
N TYR A 62 10.86 6.48 -0.16
CA TYR A 62 11.86 5.68 -0.86
C TYR A 62 13.26 6.29 -0.76
N MET A 63 13.42 7.56 -1.13
CA MET A 63 14.73 8.23 -1.10
C MET A 63 15.31 8.35 0.31
N GLU A 64 14.46 8.56 1.31
CA GLU A 64 14.87 8.60 2.71
C GLU A 64 15.28 7.21 3.22
N ALA A 65 14.47 6.18 2.96
CA ALA A 65 14.75 4.80 3.38
C ALA A 65 16.08 4.27 2.78
N ARG A 66 16.37 4.58 1.51
CA ARG A 66 17.63 4.18 0.84
C ARG A 66 18.89 4.73 1.51
N ARG A 67 18.80 5.81 2.28
CA ARG A 67 19.97 6.40 2.97
C ARG A 67 20.39 5.60 4.20
N VAL A 68 19.48 4.81 4.77
CA VAL A 68 19.66 4.15 6.07
C VAL A 68 19.47 2.63 6.01
N HIS A 69 18.88 2.10 4.94
CA HIS A 69 18.66 0.67 4.72
C HIS A 69 19.44 0.16 3.49
N PRO A 70 19.69 -1.16 3.40
CA PRO A 70 20.29 -1.76 2.21
C PRO A 70 19.49 -1.40 0.95
N VAL A 71 20.17 -0.78 -0.02
CA VAL A 71 19.56 -0.25 -1.26
C VAL A 71 18.75 -1.32 -1.99
N GLY A 72 19.27 -2.55 -2.09
CA GLY A 72 18.58 -3.65 -2.78
C GLY A 72 17.22 -4.01 -2.18
N ALA A 73 17.06 -3.93 -0.86
CA ALA A 73 15.78 -4.23 -0.20
C ALA A 73 14.74 -3.13 -0.48
N VAL A 74 15.15 -1.87 -0.36
CA VAL A 74 14.26 -0.71 -0.57
C VAL A 74 13.86 -0.59 -2.04
N ASP A 75 14.78 -0.82 -2.97
CA ASP A 75 14.53 -0.83 -4.42
C ASP A 75 13.56 -1.96 -4.79
N THR A 76 13.73 -3.14 -4.17
CA THR A 76 12.79 -4.26 -4.35
C THR A 76 11.38 -3.90 -3.88
N ILE A 77 11.23 -3.27 -2.71
CA ILE A 77 9.92 -2.86 -2.17
C ILE A 77 9.24 -1.85 -3.10
N PHE A 78 9.95 -0.78 -3.47
CA PHE A 78 9.40 0.27 -4.34
C PHE A 78 9.04 -0.27 -5.73
N GLY A 79 9.85 -1.20 -6.26
CA GLY A 79 9.61 -1.88 -7.53
C GLY A 79 8.35 -2.75 -7.59
N LEU A 80 7.70 -3.05 -6.45
CA LEU A 80 6.45 -3.82 -6.42
C LEU A 80 5.22 -2.96 -6.76
N LEU A 81 5.33 -1.62 -6.73
CA LEU A 81 4.19 -0.73 -6.95
C LEU A 81 3.46 -0.95 -8.29
N PRO A 82 4.15 -1.03 -9.46
CA PRO A 82 3.47 -1.16 -10.75
C PRO A 82 2.60 -2.42 -10.84
N ASP A 83 3.08 -3.54 -10.31
CA ASP A 83 2.36 -4.82 -10.33
C ASP A 83 1.19 -4.86 -9.34
N ALA A 84 1.28 -4.09 -8.26
CA ALA A 84 0.25 -3.98 -7.24
C ALA A 84 -0.91 -3.05 -7.65
N MET A 85 -0.77 -2.21 -8.68
CA MET A 85 -1.79 -1.22 -9.06
C MET A 85 -3.14 -1.88 -9.45
N PRO A 86 -4.29 -1.27 -9.07
CA PRO A 86 -5.61 -1.68 -9.53
C PRO A 86 -5.68 -1.88 -11.05
N VAL A 87 -6.51 -2.80 -11.51
CA VAL A 87 -6.68 -3.11 -12.95
C VAL A 87 -7.18 -1.89 -13.70
N ALA A 88 -8.13 -1.16 -13.10
CA ALA A 88 -8.64 0.10 -13.63
C ALA A 88 -7.60 1.25 -13.60
N ARG A 89 -6.42 1.02 -12.99
CA ARG A 89 -5.38 2.03 -12.70
C ARG A 89 -5.89 3.22 -11.88
N GLU A 90 -7.02 3.04 -11.22
CA GLU A 90 -7.64 4.01 -10.33
C GLU A 90 -8.07 3.31 -9.04
N PHE A 91 -7.98 4.03 -7.92
CA PHE A 91 -8.42 3.50 -6.63
C PHE A 91 -9.92 3.67 -6.46
N PRO A 92 -10.62 2.68 -5.87
CA PRO A 92 -12.01 2.81 -5.49
C PRO A 92 -12.26 4.02 -4.58
N GLY A 93 -13.33 4.78 -4.85
CA GLY A 93 -13.74 5.90 -4.00
C GLY A 93 -14.27 5.47 -2.63
N SER A 94 -14.97 4.33 -2.58
CA SER A 94 -15.48 3.69 -1.36
C SER A 94 -15.60 2.19 -1.56
N LEU A 95 -15.42 1.40 -0.50
CA LEU A 95 -15.58 -0.05 -0.54
C LEU A 95 -16.72 -0.51 0.37
N ASP A 96 -17.50 -1.50 -0.10
CA ASP A 96 -18.45 -2.23 0.74
C ASP A 96 -17.71 -3.18 1.71
N PRO A 97 -18.38 -3.76 2.73
CA PRO A 97 -17.70 -4.61 3.73
C PRO A 97 -16.96 -5.82 3.15
N ALA A 98 -17.49 -6.43 2.08
CA ALA A 98 -16.85 -7.56 1.42
C ALA A 98 -15.55 -7.11 0.73
N SER A 99 -15.58 -5.98 0.02
CA SER A 99 -14.41 -5.42 -0.65
C SER A 99 -13.39 -4.85 0.33
N GLN A 100 -13.83 -4.32 1.47
CA GLN A 100 -12.92 -3.96 2.58
C GLN A 100 -12.16 -5.18 3.10
N SER A 101 -12.81 -6.34 3.18
CA SER A 101 -12.14 -7.59 3.57
C SER A 101 -11.09 -8.01 2.55
N GLU A 102 -11.38 -7.88 1.25
CA GLU A 102 -10.42 -8.13 0.18
C GLU A 102 -9.23 -7.16 0.21
N PHE A 103 -9.48 -5.88 0.52
CA PHE A 103 -8.41 -4.90 0.75
C PHE A 103 -7.48 -5.33 1.88
N LEU A 104 -8.03 -5.71 3.03
CA LEU A 104 -7.23 -6.15 4.19
C LEU A 104 -6.43 -7.41 3.86
N ARG A 105 -7.05 -8.36 3.16
CA ARG A 105 -6.37 -9.56 2.68
C ARG A 105 -5.22 -9.23 1.73
N GLY A 106 -5.44 -8.37 0.73
CA GLY A 106 -4.40 -7.96 -0.20
C GLY A 106 -3.23 -7.25 0.48
N ARG A 107 -3.49 -6.48 1.55
CA ARG A 107 -2.44 -5.91 2.38
C ARG A 107 -1.60 -6.99 3.05
N GLU A 108 -2.22 -7.93 3.77
CA GLU A 108 -1.49 -9.00 4.48
C GLU A 108 -0.68 -9.88 3.52
N ASP A 109 -1.29 -10.30 2.40
CA ASP A 109 -0.64 -11.12 1.38
C ASP A 109 0.59 -10.38 0.80
N GLN A 110 0.49 -9.06 0.59
CA GLN A 110 1.61 -8.27 0.08
C GLN A 110 2.71 -8.03 1.12
N ILE A 111 2.38 -7.88 2.41
CA ILE A 111 3.38 -7.83 3.48
C ILE A 111 4.19 -9.12 3.49
N ALA A 112 3.53 -10.28 3.38
CA ALA A 112 4.22 -11.57 3.29
C ALA A 112 5.12 -11.67 2.05
N VAL A 113 4.71 -11.11 0.91
CA VAL A 113 5.55 -11.04 -0.30
C VAL A 113 6.79 -10.15 -0.07
N ILE A 114 6.64 -9.01 0.58
CA ILE A 114 7.75 -8.10 0.91
C ILE A 114 8.74 -8.80 1.85
N GLU A 115 8.25 -9.43 2.91
CA GLU A 115 9.07 -10.16 3.88
C GLU A 115 9.85 -11.28 3.19
N LYS A 116 9.18 -12.08 2.36
CA LYS A 116 9.83 -13.15 1.59
C LYS A 116 10.92 -12.64 0.64
N LYS A 117 10.72 -11.49 0.00
CA LYS A 117 11.64 -10.95 -1.01
C LYS A 117 12.83 -10.19 -0.40
N THR A 118 12.65 -9.61 0.79
CA THR A 118 13.58 -8.61 1.32
C THR A 118 14.03 -8.86 2.76
N GLY A 119 13.35 -9.74 3.49
CA GLY A 119 13.53 -9.93 4.93
C GLY A 119 12.99 -8.76 5.78
N VAL A 120 12.35 -7.77 5.16
CA VAL A 120 11.71 -6.64 5.87
C VAL A 120 10.26 -6.99 6.15
N ARG A 121 9.87 -6.93 7.42
CA ARG A 121 8.47 -7.08 7.86
C ARG A 121 7.90 -5.75 8.26
#